data_AF-A0A022M676-F1
#
_entry.id   AF-A0A022M676-F1
#
_cell.length_a   1.000
_cell.length_b   1.000
_cell.length_c   1.000
_cell.angle_alpha   90.00
_cell.angle_beta   90.00
_cell.angle_gamma   90.00
#
_symmetry.space_group_name_H-M   'P 1'
#
loop_
_entity.id
_entity.type
_entity.pdbx_description
1 polymer ?
#
loop_
_entity_poly.entity_id
_entity_poly.type
_entity_poly.pdbx_seq_one_letter_code
_entity_poly.pdbx_strand_id
1 'polypeptide(L)'
;MPENTVTTALAPMELNDVVAAFAYIRAMQAGDIDSACTVADDTGPELHRLLLDVAARVFIPITAVDDHDGEPCAHSFLAAALGRLLLELLCRGVCLANAPGVARTIILFTDNVLTEDHGDVAAVLRQLEAAGMRQAMEAAHSAHHRTTA
;
A
#
# COMPACT_ATOMS: atom_id res chain seq x y z
N MET A 1 22.93 -0.27 20.11
CA MET A 1 21.92 0.38 19.24
C MET A 1 21.60 -0.63 18.15
N PRO A 2 20.36 -1.13 18.01
CA PRO A 2 20.06 -1.99 16.88
C PRO A 2 20.08 -1.13 15.62
N GLU A 3 20.79 -1.60 14.61
CA GLU A 3 20.87 -0.95 13.31
C GLU A 3 19.45 -0.88 12.75
N ASN A 4 18.92 0.35 12.62
CA ASN A 4 17.72 0.57 11.82
C ASN A 4 18.06 0.10 10.42
N THR A 5 17.53 -1.06 10.05
CA THR A 5 17.58 -1.58 8.70
C THR A 5 16.97 -0.51 7.82
N VAL A 6 17.82 0.16 7.04
CA VAL A 6 17.40 1.09 6.00
C VAL A 6 16.47 0.30 5.09
N THR A 7 15.16 0.50 5.22
CA THR A 7 14.17 -0.04 4.31
C THR A 7 14.61 0.40 2.93
N THR A 8 15.10 -0.55 2.12
CA THR A 8 15.47 -0.25 0.74
C THR A 8 14.23 0.33 0.08
N ALA A 9 14.34 1.55 -0.43
CA ALA A 9 13.21 2.22 -1.06
C ALA A 9 12.66 1.31 -2.17
N LEU A 10 11.38 0.97 -2.08
CA LEU A 10 10.72 0.13 -3.08
C LEU A 10 10.83 0.81 -4.44
N ALA A 11 11.15 0.03 -5.48
CA ALA A 11 11.08 0.53 -6.86
C ALA A 11 9.67 1.10 -7.11
N PRO A 12 9.53 2.25 -7.80
CA PRO A 12 8.21 2.79 -8.12
C PRO A 12 7.34 1.75 -8.85
N MET A 13 6.04 1.73 -8.55
CA MET A 13 5.11 0.90 -9.32
C MET A 13 4.87 1.52 -10.69
N GLU A 14 4.60 0.68 -11.69
CA GLU A 14 4.12 1.16 -12.98
C GLU A 14 2.71 1.76 -12.85
N LEU A 15 2.39 2.73 -13.70
CA LEU A 15 1.11 3.44 -13.60
C LEU A 15 -0.09 2.49 -13.70
N ASN A 16 -0.05 1.53 -14.63
CA ASN A 16 -1.12 0.56 -14.83
C ASN A 16 -1.25 -0.40 -13.64
N ASP A 17 -0.12 -0.74 -12.98
CA ASP A 17 -0.12 -1.60 -11.80
C ASP A 17 -0.82 -0.92 -10.62
N VAL A 18 -0.59 0.39 -10.43
CA VAL A 18 -1.31 1.19 -9.43
C VAL A 18 -2.81 1.18 -9.72
N VAL A 19 -3.20 1.46 -10.97
CA VAL A 19 -4.62 1.50 -11.36
C VAL A 19 -5.30 0.14 -11.15
N ALA A 20 -4.68 -0.96 -11.57
CA ALA A 20 -5.24 -2.29 -11.42
C ALA A 20 -5.39 -2.68 -9.94
N ALA A 21 -4.37 -2.46 -9.12
CA ALA A 21 -4.41 -2.79 -7.70
C ALA A 21 -5.50 -1.99 -6.95
N PHE A 22 -5.60 -0.68 -7.19
CA PHE A 22 -6.61 0.16 -6.55
C PHE A 22 -8.03 -0.10 -7.10
N ALA A 23 -8.18 -0.43 -8.38
CA ALA A 23 -9.47 -0.87 -8.92
C ALA A 23 -9.99 -2.11 -8.18
N TYR A 24 -9.13 -3.10 -7.95
CA TYR A 24 -9.47 -4.30 -7.17
C TYR A 24 -9.84 -3.97 -5.72
N ILE A 25 -9.01 -3.16 -5.04
CA ILE A 25 -9.25 -2.77 -3.63
C ILE A 25 -10.57 -2.01 -3.49
N ARG A 26 -10.89 -1.09 -4.40
CA ARG A 26 -12.16 -0.34 -4.36
C ARG A 26 -13.36 -1.25 -4.63
N ALA A 27 -13.27 -2.18 -5.59
CA ALA A 27 -14.34 -3.13 -5.85
C ALA A 27 -14.62 -4.00 -4.60
N MET A 28 -13.57 -4.49 -3.95
CA MET A 28 -13.67 -5.21 -2.68
C MET A 28 -14.26 -4.34 -1.55
N GLN A 29 -13.88 -3.07 -1.47
CA GLN A 29 -14.40 -2.11 -0.49
C GLN A 29 -15.89 -1.81 -0.69
N ALA A 30 -16.36 -1.72 -1.95
CA ALA A 30 -17.76 -1.51 -2.29
C ALA A 30 -18.62 -2.78 -2.20
N GLY A 31 -17.99 -3.94 -1.97
CA GLY A 31 -18.67 -5.24 -2.06
C GLY A 31 -19.08 -5.63 -3.49
N ASP A 32 -18.49 -4.99 -4.50
CA ASP A 32 -18.72 -5.27 -5.92
C ASP A 32 -17.83 -6.43 -6.38
N ILE A 33 -18.34 -7.64 -6.16
CA ILE A 33 -17.61 -8.88 -6.45
C ILE A 33 -17.42 -9.09 -7.95
N ASP A 34 -18.37 -8.67 -8.78
CA ASP A 34 -18.29 -8.84 -10.24
C ASP A 34 -17.15 -7.99 -10.83
N SER A 35 -17.04 -6.73 -10.40
CA SER A 35 -15.91 -5.87 -10.77
C SER A 35 -14.58 -6.39 -10.22
N ALA A 36 -14.56 -6.90 -8.97
CA ALA A 36 -13.34 -7.46 -8.38
C ALA A 36 -12.85 -8.70 -9.15
N CYS A 37 -13.78 -9.59 -9.56
CA CYS A 37 -13.47 -10.75 -10.39
C CYS A 37 -12.92 -10.32 -11.76
N THR A 38 -13.55 -9.34 -12.42
CA THR A 38 -13.08 -8.82 -13.71
C THR A 38 -11.64 -8.31 -13.62
N VAL A 39 -11.33 -7.49 -12.61
CA VAL A 39 -9.96 -6.98 -12.42
C VAL A 39 -8.98 -8.11 -12.10
N ALA A 40 -9.40 -9.10 -11.32
CA ALA A 40 -8.56 -10.26 -11.01
C ALA A 40 -8.24 -11.12 -12.24
N ASP A 41 -9.21 -11.30 -13.12
CA ASP A 41 -9.02 -12.04 -14.37
C ASP A 41 -8.10 -11.27 -15.34
N ASP A 42 -8.29 -9.95 -15.47
CA ASP A 42 -7.48 -9.08 -16.34
C ASP A 42 -6.02 -8.97 -15.85
N THR A 43 -5.83 -8.87 -14.53
CA THR A 43 -4.49 -8.75 -13.92
C THR A 43 -3.81 -10.10 -13.76
N GLY A 44 -4.59 -11.17 -13.64
CA GLY A 44 -4.13 -12.54 -13.50
C GLY A 44 -3.27 -12.77 -12.24
N PRO A 45 -2.20 -13.60 -12.33
CA PRO A 45 -1.41 -14.02 -11.17
C PRO A 45 -0.65 -12.86 -10.51
N GLU A 46 -0.40 -11.77 -11.22
CA GLU A 46 0.33 -10.61 -10.71
C GLU A 46 -0.45 -9.84 -9.64
N LEU A 47 -1.79 -9.96 -9.61
CA LEU A 47 -2.63 -9.19 -8.69
C LEU A 47 -2.18 -9.33 -7.24
N HIS A 48 -1.83 -10.54 -6.82
CA HIS A 48 -1.37 -10.77 -5.45
C HIS A 48 -0.10 -9.99 -5.13
N ARG A 49 0.89 -10.00 -6.03
CA ARG A 49 2.13 -9.22 -5.86
C ARG A 49 1.84 -7.73 -5.82
N LEU A 50 0.98 -7.23 -6.71
CA LEU A 50 0.61 -5.81 -6.74
C LEU A 50 -0.05 -5.37 -5.43
N LEU A 51 -0.91 -6.21 -4.84
CA LEU A 51 -1.54 -5.91 -3.56
C LEU A 51 -0.54 -5.90 -2.39
N LEU A 52 0.46 -6.79 -2.39
CA LEU A 52 1.55 -6.74 -1.41
C LEU A 52 2.39 -5.46 -1.58
N ASP A 53 2.64 -5.06 -2.82
CA ASP A 53 3.33 -3.81 -3.15
C ASP A 53 2.56 -2.58 -2.63
N VAL A 54 1.22 -2.55 -2.79
CA VAL A 54 0.37 -1.50 -2.22
C VAL A 54 0.40 -1.55 -0.68
N ALA A 55 0.26 -2.74 -0.08
CA ALA A 55 0.32 -2.89 1.38
C ALA A 55 1.62 -2.32 1.96
N ALA A 56 2.77 -2.59 1.33
CA ALA A 56 4.05 -2.04 1.77
C ALA A 56 4.11 -0.51 1.67
N ARG A 57 3.56 0.06 0.59
CA ARG A 57 3.53 1.52 0.34
C ARG A 57 2.50 2.25 1.20
N VAL A 58 1.52 1.55 1.76
CA VAL A 58 0.56 2.13 2.71
C VAL A 58 1.04 1.94 4.15
N PHE A 59 1.39 0.72 4.56
CA PHE A 59 1.67 0.42 5.97
C PHE A 59 2.96 1.09 6.44
N ILE A 60 4.05 1.00 5.67
CA ILE A 60 5.37 1.45 6.13
C ILE A 60 5.43 2.97 6.29
N PRO A 61 5.06 3.81 5.30
CA PRO A 61 5.17 5.25 5.46
C PRO A 61 4.24 5.78 6.55
N ILE A 62 3.00 5.28 6.61
CA ILE A 62 2.00 5.73 7.58
C ILE A 62 2.40 5.40 9.01
N THR A 63 2.94 4.20 9.22
CA THR A 63 3.36 3.79 10.56
C THR A 63 4.73 4.30 10.96
N ALA A 64 5.51 4.82 10.01
CA ALA A 64 6.80 5.45 10.27
C ALA A 64 6.68 6.96 10.56
N VAL A 65 5.49 7.56 10.47
CA VAL A 65 5.30 8.99 10.76
C VAL A 65 5.54 9.25 12.25
N ASP A 66 6.38 10.24 12.51
CA ASP A 66 6.74 10.69 13.84
C ASP A 66 5.81 11.85 14.24
N ASP A 67 5.04 11.67 15.31
CA ASP A 67 4.01 12.63 15.75
C ASP A 67 4.58 13.75 16.64
N HIS A 68 5.90 13.80 16.87
CA HIS A 68 6.54 14.76 17.78
C HIS A 68 7.78 15.39 17.14
N ASP A 69 7.71 16.65 16.72
CA ASP A 69 8.81 17.60 16.40
C ASP A 69 10.03 17.08 15.59
N GLY A 70 9.95 15.89 14.98
CA GLY A 70 11.06 15.18 14.33
C GLY A 70 11.93 14.31 15.24
N GLU A 71 11.58 14.09 16.52
CA GLU A 71 12.28 13.18 17.43
C GLU A 71 11.51 11.85 17.65
N PRO A 72 12.10 10.69 17.27
CA PRO A 72 11.44 9.40 17.39
C PRO A 72 11.01 9.08 18.82
N CYS A 73 9.70 8.96 19.06
CA CYS A 73 9.15 8.57 20.35
C CYS A 73 8.77 7.08 20.41
N ALA A 74 8.52 6.56 21.62
CA ALA A 74 8.17 5.14 21.83
C ALA A 74 6.92 4.71 21.04
N HIS A 75 5.95 5.63 20.84
CA HIS A 75 4.76 5.38 20.04
C HIS A 75 5.10 5.26 18.55
N SER A 76 5.99 6.11 18.02
CA SER A 76 6.47 6.04 16.64
C SER A 76 7.21 4.72 16.35
N PHE A 77 8.00 4.22 17.31
CA PHE A 77 8.64 2.90 17.19
C PHE A 77 7.63 1.74 17.18
N LEU A 78 6.61 1.81 18.04
CA LEU A 78 5.56 0.79 18.12
C LEU A 78 4.72 0.75 16.84
N ALA A 79 4.30 1.92 16.34
CA ALA A 79 3.59 2.04 15.08
C ALA A 79 4.43 1.43 13.94
N ALA A 80 5.68 1.85 13.79
CA ALA A 80 6.55 1.34 12.72
C ALA A 80 6.77 -0.18 12.83
N ALA A 81 6.83 -0.73 14.04
CA ALA A 81 6.91 -2.18 14.26
C ALA A 81 5.61 -2.89 13.85
N LEU A 82 4.44 -2.30 14.11
CA LEU A 82 3.14 -2.82 13.69
C LEU A 82 3.04 -2.89 12.16
N GLY A 83 3.39 -1.81 11.45
CA GLY A 83 3.35 -1.80 9.99
C GLY A 83 4.25 -2.86 9.35
N ARG A 84 5.47 -3.02 9.88
CA ARG A 84 6.40 -4.10 9.44
C ARG A 84 5.86 -5.49 9.75
N LEU A 85 5.28 -5.71 10.93
CA LEU A 85 4.73 -7.01 11.30
C LEU A 85 3.53 -7.39 10.42
N LEU A 86 2.61 -6.45 10.16
CA LEU A 86 1.47 -6.69 9.27
C LEU A 86 1.93 -7.07 7.86
N LEU A 87 2.91 -6.35 7.31
CA LEU A 87 3.47 -6.68 6.00
C LEU A 87 4.14 -8.06 5.99
N GLU A 88 4.92 -8.39 7.02
CA GLU A 88 5.59 -9.69 7.14
C GLU A 88 4.59 -10.84 7.16
N LEU A 89 3.45 -10.67 7.87
CA LEU A 89 2.39 -11.68 7.93
C LEU A 89 1.74 -11.92 6.56
N LEU A 90 1.51 -10.84 5.79
CA LEU A 90 0.98 -10.94 4.43
C LEU A 90 1.97 -11.64 3.49
N CYS A 91 3.24 -11.25 3.52
CA CYS A 91 4.30 -11.83 2.68
C CYS A 91 4.56 -13.31 2.97
N ARG A 92 4.51 -13.73 4.24
CA ARG A 92 4.70 -15.14 4.63
C ARG A 92 3.47 -16.01 4.41
N GLY A 93 2.35 -15.43 4.02
CA GLY A 93 1.11 -16.15 3.72
C GLY A 93 0.53 -16.94 4.89
N VAL A 94 0.84 -16.56 6.13
CA VAL A 94 0.42 -17.29 7.33
C VAL A 94 -1.09 -17.11 7.57
N CYS A 95 -1.64 -15.96 7.17
CA CYS A 95 -3.07 -15.62 7.16
C CYS A 95 -3.36 -14.68 5.97
N LEU A 96 -4.53 -14.79 5.33
CA LEU A 96 -5.00 -13.82 4.32
C LEU A 96 -4.10 -13.71 3.06
N ALA A 97 -3.38 -14.78 2.74
CA ALA A 97 -2.37 -14.86 1.68
C ALA A 97 -2.91 -14.79 0.23
N ASN A 98 -4.22 -14.61 0.05
CA ASN A 98 -4.83 -14.48 -1.27
C ASN A 98 -5.18 -13.01 -1.55
N ALA A 99 -5.37 -12.66 -2.82
CA ALA A 99 -5.71 -11.29 -3.21
C ALA A 99 -6.89 -10.69 -2.40
N PRO A 100 -8.01 -11.40 -2.17
CA PRO A 100 -9.09 -10.89 -1.32
C PRO A 100 -8.64 -10.58 0.11
N GLY A 101 -7.81 -11.44 0.71
CA GLY A 101 -7.31 -11.28 2.07
C GLY A 101 -6.37 -10.09 2.22
N VAL A 102 -5.46 -9.90 1.27
CA VAL A 102 -4.56 -8.73 1.24
C VAL A 102 -5.38 -7.45 1.06
N ALA A 103 -6.29 -7.41 0.09
CA ALA A 103 -7.15 -6.25 -0.14
C ALA A 103 -7.99 -5.90 1.10
N ARG A 104 -8.59 -6.90 1.75
CA ARG A 104 -9.35 -6.70 2.99
C ARG A 104 -8.49 -6.17 4.13
N THR A 105 -7.23 -6.62 4.23
CA THR A 105 -6.30 -6.11 5.23
C THR A 105 -5.97 -4.64 4.99
N ILE A 106 -5.73 -4.24 3.73
CA ILE A 106 -5.51 -2.84 3.36
C ILE A 106 -6.73 -1.98 3.72
N ILE A 107 -7.94 -2.43 3.37
CA ILE A 107 -9.18 -1.69 3.66
C ILE A 107 -9.37 -1.50 5.18
N LEU A 108 -9.20 -2.57 5.96
CA LEU A 108 -9.33 -2.51 7.42
C LEU A 108 -8.24 -1.63 8.04
N PHE A 109 -7.01 -1.68 7.54
CA PHE A 109 -5.95 -0.79 7.99
C PHE A 109 -6.30 0.68 7.68
N THR A 110 -6.79 0.98 6.47
CA THR A 110 -7.22 2.32 6.10
C THR A 110 -8.33 2.82 7.03
N ASP A 111 -9.36 2.01 7.26
CA ASP A 111 -10.46 2.34 8.18
C ASP A 111 -9.98 2.60 9.60
N ASN A 112 -9.17 1.70 10.16
CA ASN A 112 -8.83 1.74 11.59
C ASN A 112 -7.64 2.66 11.92
N VAL A 113 -6.80 3.00 10.95
CA VAL A 113 -5.55 3.74 11.19
C VAL A 113 -5.52 5.07 10.44
N LEU A 114 -6.13 5.16 9.25
CA LEU A 114 -6.09 6.35 8.41
C LEU A 114 -7.36 7.19 8.43
N THR A 115 -8.41 6.73 9.08
CA THR A 115 -9.64 7.51 9.26
C THR A 115 -9.84 7.81 10.73
N GLU A 116 -9.82 9.09 11.09
CA GLU A 116 -10.30 9.55 12.39
C GLU A 116 -11.84 9.53 12.36
N ASP A 117 -12.47 9.11 13.48
CA ASP A 117 -13.93 9.05 13.64
C ASP A 117 -14.71 8.39 12.47
N HIS A 118 -14.16 7.32 11.88
CA HIS A 118 -14.77 6.58 10.75
C HIS A 118 -14.98 7.44 9.50
N GLY A 119 -14.00 8.27 9.15
CA GLY A 119 -13.97 9.00 7.88
C GLY A 119 -14.17 8.11 6.64
N ASP A 120 -14.47 8.73 5.50
CA ASP A 120 -14.75 8.00 4.25
C ASP A 120 -13.53 7.21 3.76
N VAL A 121 -13.51 5.91 4.05
CA VAL A 121 -12.48 4.96 3.60
C VAL A 121 -12.29 5.02 2.08
N ALA A 122 -13.37 5.19 1.31
CA ALA A 122 -13.27 5.27 -0.14
C ALA A 122 -12.56 6.55 -0.59
N ALA A 123 -12.74 7.67 0.13
CA ALA A 123 -12.00 8.90 -0.14
C ALA A 123 -10.51 8.74 0.15
N VAL A 124 -10.15 8.11 1.27
CA VAL A 124 -8.74 7.87 1.59
C VAL A 124 -8.09 6.93 0.58
N LEU A 125 -8.77 5.85 0.17
CA LEU A 125 -8.27 4.95 -0.88
C LEU A 125 -8.03 5.70 -2.20
N ARG A 126 -8.93 6.61 -2.60
CA ARG A 126 -8.73 7.47 -3.79
C ARG A 126 -7.52 8.39 -3.66
N GLN A 127 -7.26 8.92 -2.47
CA GLN A 127 -6.08 9.77 -2.22
C GLN A 127 -4.78 8.97 -2.30
N LEU A 128 -4.77 7.76 -1.75
CA LEU A 128 -3.64 6.83 -1.83
C LEU A 128 -3.38 6.41 -3.29
N GLU A 129 -4.42 6.12 -4.07
CA GLU A 129 -4.32 5.84 -5.52
C GLU A 129 -3.69 7.04 -6.26
N ALA A 130 -4.21 8.25 -6.03
CA ALA A 130 -3.69 9.46 -6.66
C ALA A 130 -2.22 9.72 -6.27
N ALA A 131 -1.82 9.43 -5.02
CA ALA A 131 -0.43 9.53 -4.59
C ALA A 131 0.46 8.51 -5.31
N GLY A 132 0.03 7.25 -5.40
CA GLY A 132 0.75 6.20 -6.13
C GLY A 132 0.91 6.53 -7.61
N MET A 133 -0.13 7.05 -8.26
CA MET A 133 -0.07 7.48 -9.66
C MET A 133 0.93 8.61 -9.88
N ARG A 134 0.95 9.62 -9.00
CA ARG A 134 1.93 10.71 -9.08
C ARG A 134 3.37 10.17 -8.99
N GLN A 135 3.63 9.28 -8.02
CA GLN A 135 4.94 8.64 -7.86
C GLN A 135 5.35 7.83 -9.09
N ALA A 136 4.43 7.05 -9.65
CA ALA A 136 4.66 6.27 -10.87
C ALA A 136 5.00 7.17 -12.07
N MET A 137 4.27 8.28 -12.23
CA MET A 137 4.55 9.26 -13.28
C MET A 137 5.92 9.91 -13.09
N GLU A 138 6.25 10.40 -11.90
CA GLU A 138 7.54 11.03 -11.61
C GLU A 138 8.72 10.08 -11.88
N ALA A 139 8.55 8.79 -11.56
CA ALA A 139 9.54 7.76 -11.84
C ALA A 139 9.76 7.55 -13.34
N ALA A 140 8.69 7.48 -14.13
CA ALA A 140 8.77 7.31 -15.57
C ALA A 140 9.50 8.49 -16.25
N HIS A 141 9.21 9.73 -15.83
CA HIS A 141 9.91 10.92 -16.33
C HIS A 141 11.40 10.90 -15.97
N SER A 142 11.73 10.48 -14.75
CA SER A 142 13.13 10.39 -14.28
C SER A 142 13.94 9.32 -15.03
N ALA A 143 13.32 8.19 -15.37
CA ALA A 143 13.96 7.13 -16.16
C ALA A 143 14.23 7.58 -17.61
N HIS A 144 13.32 8.35 -18.20
CA HIS A 144 13.48 8.90 -19.54
C HIS A 144 14.66 9.88 -19.61
N HIS A 145 14.77 10.80 -18.64
CA HIS A 145 15.89 11.75 -18.59
C HIS A 145 17.26 11.11 -18.37
N ARG A 146 17.34 9.99 -17.65
CA ARG A 146 18.61 9.27 -17.39
C ARG A 146 19.09 8.48 -18.62
N THR A 147 18.21 8.16 -19.56
CA THR A 147 18.54 7.39 -20.77
C THR A 147 19.01 8.28 -21.93
N THR A 148 18.80 9.60 -21.84
CA THR A 148 19.12 10.58 -22.87
C THR A 148 20.37 11.43 -22.60
N ALA A 149 21.11 11.14 -21.52
CA ALA A 149 22.34 11.83 -21.12
C ALA A 149 23.54 10.86 -21.17
#